data_AF-A0A357ALE6-F1
#
_entry.id   AF-A0A357ALE6-F1
#
_cell.length_a   1.000
_cell.length_b   1.000
_cell.length_c   1.000
_cell.angle_alpha   90.00
_cell.angle_beta   90.00
_cell.angle_gamma   90.00
#
_symmetry.space_group_name_H-M   'P 1'
#
loop_
_entity.id
_entity.type
_entity.pdbx_description
1 polymer ?
#
loop_
_entity_poly.entity_id
_entity_poly.type
_entity_poly.pdbx_seq_one_letter_code
_entity_poly.pdbx_strand_id
1 'polypeptide(L)'
;MLLKEQNYLDHLVGVFGQPVAENPGVVIQDAAFQAMGLERWHFLTLDVDKDKLEDAIRGLKAFKMRGINCTIPHKIAVMKYLDEISQSAKLIGA
;
A
#
# COMPACT_ATOMS: atom_id res chain seq x y z
N MET A 1 -6.82 5.29 -34.77
CA MET A 1 -7.37 5.36 -33.40
C MET A 1 -7.09 4.00 -32.77
N LEU A 2 -6.11 3.91 -31.86
CA LEU A 2 -5.84 2.65 -31.16
C LEU A 2 -7.06 2.32 -30.30
N LEU A 3 -7.69 1.16 -30.55
CA LEU A 3 -8.66 0.61 -29.60
C LEU A 3 -7.92 0.44 -28.27
N LYS A 4 -8.32 1.22 -27.25
CA LYS A 4 -7.92 0.90 -25.88
C LYS A 4 -8.48 -0.48 -25.60
N GLU A 5 -7.59 -1.44 -25.38
CA GLU A 5 -7.96 -2.78 -24.95
C GLU A 5 -8.79 -2.66 -23.66
N GLN A 6 -10.00 -3.23 -23.66
CA GLN A 6 -10.91 -3.11 -22.54
C GLN A 6 -10.27 -3.82 -21.32
N ASN A 7 -9.96 -3.05 -20.27
CA ASN A 7 -9.28 -3.56 -19.09
C ASN A 7 -10.03 -3.15 -17.81
N TYR A 8 -10.50 -4.16 -17.07
CA TYR A 8 -11.23 -4.03 -15.81
C TYR A 8 -10.41 -4.46 -14.57
N LEU A 9 -9.09 -4.67 -14.67
CA LEU A 9 -8.20 -4.93 -13.52
C LEU A 9 -7.76 -3.67 -12.75
N ASP A 10 -8.17 -3.50 -11.50
CA ASP A 10 -7.75 -2.35 -10.70
C ASP A 10 -6.30 -2.47 -10.21
N HIS A 11 -5.65 -1.33 -9.98
CA HIS A 11 -4.33 -1.24 -9.38
C HIS A 11 -4.44 -0.72 -7.95
N LEU A 12 -4.06 -1.55 -6.99
CA LEU A 12 -4.22 -1.23 -5.57
C LEU A 12 -2.88 -0.87 -4.95
N VAL A 13 -2.87 0.25 -4.26
CA VAL A 13 -1.86 0.62 -3.25
C VAL A 13 -2.57 0.93 -1.93
N GLY A 14 -1.84 1.15 -0.84
CA GLY A 14 -2.51 1.52 0.40
C GLY A 14 -1.60 1.82 1.57
N VAL A 15 -2.17 1.76 2.77
CA VAL A 15 -1.45 1.89 4.04
C VAL A 15 -1.96 0.88 5.05
N PHE A 16 -1.02 0.22 5.75
CA PHE A 16 -1.31 -0.61 6.92
C PHE A 16 -0.99 0.17 8.21
N GLY A 17 -1.92 0.15 9.16
CA GLY A 17 -1.76 0.77 10.48
C GLY A 17 -2.82 0.26 11.46
N GLN A 18 -2.69 0.66 12.72
CA GLN A 18 -3.72 0.45 13.75
C GLN A 18 -3.56 1.46 14.91
N PRO A 19 -4.56 2.33 15.16
CA PRO A 19 -5.66 2.68 14.26
C PRO A 19 -5.13 3.43 13.03
N VAL A 20 -5.84 3.35 11.90
CA VAL A 20 -5.40 4.04 10.66
C VAL A 20 -6.47 4.91 9.98
N ALA A 21 -7.68 4.95 10.55
CA ALA A 21 -8.82 5.67 9.95
C ALA A 21 -8.58 7.17 9.70
N GLU A 22 -7.75 7.82 10.50
CA GLU A 22 -7.45 9.26 10.39
C GLU A 22 -6.32 9.58 9.38
N ASN A 23 -5.83 8.59 8.62
CA ASN A 23 -4.76 8.80 7.67
C ASN A 23 -5.25 9.58 6.42
N PRO A 24 -4.75 10.81 6.18
CA PRO A 24 -5.21 11.63 5.05
C PRO A 24 -4.60 11.20 3.70
N GLY A 25 -3.74 10.17 3.69
CA GLY A 25 -3.02 9.72 2.51
C GLY A 25 -3.94 9.38 1.34
N VAL A 26 -5.15 8.87 1.60
CA VAL A 26 -6.16 8.60 0.57
C VAL A 26 -6.53 9.86 -0.22
N VAL A 27 -6.73 11.00 0.46
CA VAL A 27 -7.09 12.27 -0.19
C VAL A 27 -5.98 12.75 -1.13
N ILE A 28 -4.73 12.62 -0.70
CA ILE A 28 -3.56 13.05 -1.47
C ILE A 28 -3.36 12.14 -2.68
N GLN A 29 -3.44 10.82 -2.48
CA GLN A 29 -3.15 9.82 -3.50
C GLN A 29 -4.24 9.79 -4.57
N ASP A 30 -5.51 9.85 -4.19
CA ASP A 30 -6.62 9.90 -5.14
C ASP A 30 -6.56 11.16 -6.01
N ALA A 31 -6.25 12.32 -5.41
CA ALA A 31 -6.06 13.56 -6.16
C ALA A 31 -4.90 13.44 -7.17
N ALA A 32 -3.79 12.78 -6.78
CA ALA A 32 -2.65 12.54 -7.67
C ALA A 32 -3.01 11.57 -8.81
N PHE A 33 -3.73 10.47 -8.52
CA PHE A 33 -4.18 9.53 -9.55
C PHE A 33 -5.10 10.20 -10.57
N GLN A 34 -6.05 11.01 -10.10
CA GLN A 34 -6.93 11.79 -10.98
C GLN A 34 -6.14 12.77 -11.85
N ALA A 35 -5.22 13.54 -11.26
CA ALA A 35 -4.39 14.50 -12.01
C ALA A 35 -3.51 13.83 -13.08
N MET A 36 -3.14 12.57 -12.87
CA MET A 36 -2.33 11.78 -13.81
C MET A 36 -3.16 10.94 -14.80
N GLY A 37 -4.49 10.96 -14.73
CA GLY A 37 -5.35 10.12 -15.57
C GLY A 37 -5.26 8.62 -15.25
N LEU A 38 -4.87 8.27 -14.02
CA LEU A 38 -4.77 6.91 -13.51
C LEU A 38 -6.12 6.44 -12.94
N GLU A 39 -7.16 6.41 -13.77
CA GLU A 39 -8.56 6.21 -13.38
C GLU A 39 -8.86 4.89 -12.64
N ARG A 40 -7.94 3.92 -12.68
CA ARG A 40 -8.11 2.57 -12.13
C ARG A 40 -7.13 2.25 -11.01
N TRP A 41 -6.49 3.29 -10.47
CA TRP A 41 -5.63 3.21 -9.31
C TRP A 41 -6.41 3.66 -8.07
N HIS A 42 -6.26 2.89 -6.99
CA HIS A 42 -6.96 3.14 -5.73
C HIS A 42 -5.98 3.07 -4.58
N PHE A 43 -6.06 4.05 -3.68
CA PHE A 43 -5.32 4.03 -2.41
C PHE A 43 -6.24 3.54 -1.29
N LEU A 44 -5.88 2.43 -0.65
CA LEU A 44 -6.68 1.82 0.40
C LEU A 44 -6.11 2.12 1.79
N THR A 45 -6.95 2.64 2.69
CA THR A 45 -6.65 2.80 4.11
C THR A 45 -7.10 1.54 4.84
N LEU A 46 -6.16 0.69 5.27
CA LEU A 46 -6.44 -0.68 5.73
C LEU A 46 -6.00 -0.86 7.18
N ASP A 47 -6.98 -1.04 8.07
CA ASP A 47 -6.72 -1.32 9.49
C ASP A 47 -6.29 -2.78 9.64
N VAL A 48 -5.09 -2.98 10.17
CA VAL A 48 -4.45 -4.30 10.30
C VAL A 48 -4.04 -4.47 11.75
N ASP A 49 -4.62 -5.46 12.42
CA ASP A 49 -4.27 -5.79 13.79
C ASP A 49 -2.76 -6.09 13.93
N LYS A 50 -2.15 -5.65 15.04
CA LYS A 50 -0.71 -5.83 15.31
C LYS A 50 -0.20 -7.26 15.10
N ASP A 51 -1.00 -8.27 15.46
CA ASP A 51 -0.67 -9.69 15.34
C ASP A 51 -1.03 -10.31 13.97
N LYS A 52 -1.64 -9.52 13.07
CA LYS A 52 -2.09 -9.95 11.73
C LYS A 52 -1.26 -9.40 10.58
N LEU A 53 -0.13 -8.75 10.88
CA LEU A 53 0.73 -8.16 9.84
C LEU A 53 1.25 -9.19 8.83
N GLU A 54 1.61 -10.40 9.27
CA GLU A 54 2.07 -11.45 8.34
C GLU A 54 0.96 -11.86 7.36
N ASP A 55 -0.25 -12.09 7.88
CA ASP A 55 -1.43 -12.42 7.06
C ASP A 55 -1.74 -11.30 6.08
N ALA A 56 -1.64 -10.04 6.51
CA ALA A 56 -1.83 -8.87 5.65
C ALA A 56 -0.78 -8.79 4.52
N ILE A 57 0.50 -9.09 4.82
CA ILE A 57 1.56 -9.13 3.81
C ILE A 57 1.35 -10.31 2.83
N ARG A 58 0.89 -11.46 3.31
CA ARG A 58 0.51 -12.59 2.45
C ARG A 58 -0.66 -12.21 1.52
N GLY A 59 -1.68 -11.54 2.05
CA GLY A 59 -2.81 -11.01 1.28
C GLY A 59 -2.38 -9.98 0.23
N LEU A 60 -1.50 -9.04 0.60
CA LEU A 60 -0.91 -8.06 -0.32
C LEU A 60 -0.25 -8.75 -1.52
N LYS A 61 0.59 -9.77 -1.27
CA LYS A 61 1.23 -10.56 -2.34
C LYS A 61 0.19 -11.32 -3.18
N ALA A 62 -0.81 -11.94 -2.55
CA ALA A 62 -1.86 -12.69 -3.24
C ALA A 62 -2.73 -11.82 -4.16
N PHE A 63 -3.10 -10.61 -3.72
CA PHE A 63 -3.85 -9.63 -4.49
C PHE A 63 -3.02 -8.91 -5.55
N LYS A 64 -1.71 -9.16 -5.61
CA LYS A 64 -0.77 -8.48 -6.50
C LYS A 64 -0.84 -6.95 -6.36
N MET A 65 -1.04 -6.47 -5.13
CA MET A 65 -1.00 -5.04 -4.83
C MET A 65 0.36 -4.46 -5.22
N ARG A 66 0.37 -3.20 -5.64
CA ARG A 66 1.58 -2.53 -6.14
C ARG A 66 2.50 -2.03 -5.03
N GLY A 67 1.98 -1.90 -3.81
CA GLY A 67 2.76 -1.51 -2.63
C GLY A 67 1.87 -0.95 -1.54
N ILE A 68 2.43 -0.80 -0.35
CA ILE A 68 1.79 -0.13 0.78
C ILE A 68 2.77 0.79 1.49
N ASN A 69 2.24 1.80 2.15
CA ASN A 69 2.89 2.48 3.25
C ASN A 69 2.69 1.68 4.55
N CYS A 70 3.64 1.72 5.47
CA CYS A 70 3.44 1.22 6.83
C CYS A 70 3.42 2.39 7.82
N THR A 71 2.47 2.38 8.72
CA THR A 71 2.44 3.29 9.87
C THR A 71 2.42 2.52 11.20
N ILE A 72 2.36 3.24 12.32
CA ILE A 72 2.30 2.65 13.66
C ILE A 72 1.14 1.64 13.72
N PRO A 73 1.34 0.45 14.30
CA PRO A 73 2.56 -0.05 14.96
C PRO A 73 3.51 -0.86 14.04
N HIS A 74 3.27 -0.90 12.73
CA HIS A 74 3.84 -1.88 11.81
C HIS A 74 5.21 -1.54 11.23
N LYS A 75 5.66 -0.29 11.33
CA LYS A 75 6.88 0.22 10.65
C LYS A 75 8.12 -0.64 10.87
N ILE A 76 8.33 -1.14 12.09
CA ILE A 76 9.49 -1.99 12.41
C ILE A 76 9.18 -3.46 12.09
N ALA A 77 7.98 -3.92 12.44
CA ALA A 77 7.60 -5.32 12.30
C ALA A 77 7.56 -5.77 10.84
N VAL A 78 7.25 -4.87 9.90
CA VAL A 78 7.17 -5.18 8.47
C VAL A 78 8.51 -5.63 7.89
N MET A 79 9.63 -5.16 8.43
CA MET A 79 10.97 -5.46 7.91
C MET A 79 11.26 -6.97 7.84
N LYS A 80 10.64 -7.78 8.71
CA LYS A 80 10.78 -9.24 8.73
C LYS A 80 10.18 -9.94 7.51
N TYR A 81 9.28 -9.27 6.79
CA TYR A 81 8.51 -9.85 5.69
C TYR A 81 8.93 -9.30 4.32
N LEU A 82 9.94 -8.42 4.28
CA LEU A 82 10.47 -7.81 3.06
C LEU A 82 11.61 -8.65 2.51
N ASP A 83 11.59 -8.90 1.21
CA ASP A 83 12.65 -9.63 0.50
C ASP A 83 13.94 -8.78 0.41
N GLU A 84 13.78 -7.45 0.29
CA GLU A 84 14.88 -6.48 0.26
C GLU A 84 14.54 -5.24 1.09
N ILE A 85 15.56 -4.64 1.71
CA ILE A 85 15.43 -3.40 2.50
C ILE A 85 16.48 -2.41 2.02
N SER A 86 16.04 -1.19 1.71
CA SER A 86 16.93 -0.11 1.27
C SER A 86 17.94 0.26 2.35
N GLN A 87 19.06 0.85 1.93
CA GLN A 87 20.12 1.24 2.88
C GLN A 87 19.61 2.26 3.92
N SER A 88 18.77 3.20 3.52
CA SER A 88 18.18 4.19 4.43
C SER A 88 17.26 3.52 5.46
N ALA A 89 16.38 2.60 5.05
CA ALA A 89 15.50 1.89 5.96
C ALA A 89 16.27 0.99 6.94
N LYS A 90 17.38 0.36 6.50
CA LYS A 90 18.28 -0.39 7.40
C LYS A 90 18.93 0.50 8.46
N LEU A 91 19.37 1.70 8.09
CA LEU A 91 20.00 2.65 9.01
C LEU A 91 19.01 3.24 10.02
N ILE A 92 17.78 3.50 9.57
CA ILE A 92 16.70 4.04 10.42
C ILE A 92 16.10 2.94 11.31
N GLY A 93 16.06 1.69 10.82
CA GLY A 93 15.41 0.57 11.50
C GLY A 93 13.89 0.59 11.39
N ALA A 94 13.35 1.22 10.34
CA ALA A 94 11.93 1.35 10.05
C ALA A 94 11.68 1.64 8.56
#